data_AF-A0A6M4FU19-F1
#
_entry.id   AF-A0A6M4FU19-F1
#
_cell.length_a   1.000
_cell.length_b   1.000
_cell.length_c   1.000
_cell.angle_alpha   90.00
_cell.angle_beta   90.00
_cell.angle_gamma   90.00
#
_symmetry.space_group_name_H-M   'P 1'
#
loop_
_entity.id
_entity.type
_entity.pdbx_description
1 polymer ?
#
loop_
_entity_poly.entity_id
_entity_poly.type
_entity_poly.pdbx_seq_one_letter_code
_entity_poly.pdbx_strand_id
1 'polypeptide(L)'
;MTDEVKDPAAVIAANAVLGDPEASVDQIIEARTAVNDELRQLDKQPRIEPHLATSREQLVELKAAMEERQEMSGILTVLYRRLTDAMQAARARDAIRNADGVRADIGTTLEQAEAAYQEYRRLVGELARMGKEISRDKQAAGHGGAGKIGVDAGTVRRIMALDPIQNTAESRRFERGILLEG
;
A
#
# COMPACT_ATOMS: atom_id res chain seq x y z
N MET A 1 -8.32 -14.90 54.06
CA MET A 1 -8.45 -13.79 53.10
C MET A 1 -7.36 -13.99 52.08
N THR A 2 -7.73 -14.46 50.90
CA THR A 2 -6.82 -14.56 49.75
C THR A 2 -6.62 -13.14 49.24
N ASP A 3 -5.44 -12.56 49.50
CA ASP A 3 -5.03 -11.36 48.78
C ASP A 3 -5.08 -11.70 47.29
N GLU A 4 -5.99 -11.04 46.57
CA GLU A 4 -5.94 -11.00 45.11
C GLU A 4 -4.59 -10.39 44.74
N VAL A 5 -3.66 -11.24 44.30
CA VAL A 5 -2.50 -10.80 43.53
C VAL A 5 -3.09 -10.11 42.30
N LYS A 6 -3.23 -8.78 42.37
CA LYS A 6 -3.69 -7.98 41.24
C LYS A 6 -2.63 -8.12 40.16
N ASP A 7 -3.02 -8.74 39.05
CA ASP A 7 -2.18 -8.82 37.87
C ASP A 7 -1.60 -7.43 37.57
N PRO A 8 -0.29 -7.33 37.26
CA PRO A 8 0.31 -6.07 36.86
C PRO A 8 -0.48 -5.44 35.73
N ALA A 9 -0.60 -4.12 35.72
CA ALA A 9 -1.35 -3.39 34.70
C ALA A 9 -0.92 -3.77 33.26
N ALA A 10 0.37 -4.08 33.07
CA ALA A 10 0.93 -4.56 31.80
C ALA A 10 0.36 -5.93 31.37
N VAL A 11 0.10 -6.85 32.29
CA VAL A 11 -0.50 -8.17 32.01
C VAL A 11 -1.95 -7.99 31.56
N ILE A 12 -2.72 -7.13 32.24
CA ILE A 12 -4.11 -6.83 31.89
C ILE A 12 -4.18 -6.19 30.50
N ALA A 13 -3.34 -5.17 30.25
CA ALA A 13 -3.29 -4.48 28.96
C ALA A 13 -2.86 -5.42 27.83
N ALA A 14 -1.86 -6.27 28.05
CA ALA A 14 -1.42 -7.26 27.08
C ALA A 14 -2.52 -8.27 26.73
N ASN A 15 -3.24 -8.78 27.73
CA ASN A 15 -4.34 -9.71 27.50
C ASN A 15 -5.53 -9.05 26.79
N ALA A 16 -5.83 -7.78 27.09
CA ALA A 16 -6.86 -7.02 26.39
C ALA A 16 -6.52 -6.87 24.90
N VAL A 17 -5.29 -6.48 24.59
CA VAL A 17 -4.82 -6.34 23.19
C VAL A 17 -4.77 -7.69 22.47
N LEU A 18 -4.33 -8.76 23.13
CA LEU A 18 -4.31 -10.11 22.55
C LEU A 18 -5.73 -10.70 22.32
N GLY A 19 -6.72 -10.21 23.07
CA GLY A 19 -8.12 -10.61 22.93
C GLY A 19 -8.88 -9.84 21.86
N ASP A 20 -8.35 -8.71 21.40
CA ASP A 20 -8.95 -7.88 20.35
C ASP A 20 -8.41 -8.30 18.97
N PRO A 21 -9.23 -8.93 18.11
CA PRO A 21 -8.79 -9.31 16.78
C PRO A 21 -8.47 -8.10 15.91
N GLU A 22 -9.06 -6.93 16.15
CA GLU A 22 -8.85 -5.70 15.37
C GLU A 22 -7.82 -4.75 16.00
N ALA A 23 -7.09 -5.20 17.01
CA ALA A 23 -5.99 -4.43 17.58
C ALA A 23 -5.02 -3.96 16.49
N SER A 24 -4.67 -2.67 16.55
CA SER A 24 -3.70 -2.05 15.66
C SER A 24 -2.27 -2.47 15.99
N VAL A 25 -1.38 -2.39 15.00
CA VAL A 25 0.05 -2.67 15.18
C VAL A 25 0.65 -1.82 16.31
N ASP A 26 0.25 -0.55 16.41
CA ASP A 26 0.76 0.37 17.43
C ASP A 26 0.32 -0.03 18.84
N GLN A 27 -0.95 -0.41 19.03
CA GLN A 27 -1.44 -0.93 20.32
C GLN A 27 -0.69 -2.19 20.76
N ILE A 28 -0.38 -3.09 19.81
CA ILE A 28 0.39 -4.31 20.10
C ILE A 28 1.84 -3.97 20.47
N ILE A 29 2.46 -2.99 19.81
CA ILE A 29 3.82 -2.51 20.12
C ILE A 29 3.87 -1.88 21.51
N GLU A 30 2.89 -1.04 21.85
CA GLU A 30 2.80 -0.41 23.16
C GLU A 30 2.66 -1.45 24.27
N ALA A 31 1.73 -2.40 24.14
CA ALA A 31 1.55 -3.49 25.09
C ALA A 31 2.82 -4.35 25.24
N ARG A 32 3.50 -4.66 24.13
CA ARG A 32 4.77 -5.41 24.13
C ARG A 32 5.88 -4.66 24.86
N THR A 33 5.93 -3.34 24.68
CA THR A 33 6.93 -2.48 25.33
C THR A 33 6.69 -2.44 26.84
N ALA A 34 5.43 -2.27 27.27
CA ALA A 34 5.05 -2.32 28.68
C ALA A 34 5.42 -3.68 29.34
N VAL A 35 5.10 -4.80 28.69
CA VAL A 35 5.49 -6.14 29.19
C VAL A 35 7.01 -6.30 29.29
N ASN A 36 7.75 -5.80 28.31
CA ASN A 36 9.21 -5.86 28.31
C ASN A 36 9.84 -4.97 29.39
N ASP A 37 9.23 -3.82 29.68
CA ASP A 37 9.69 -2.95 30.75
C ASP A 37 9.41 -3.56 32.13
N GLU A 38 8.29 -4.27 32.32
CA GLU A 38 8.04 -5.07 33.53
C GLU A 38 9.06 -6.20 33.68
N LEU A 39 9.39 -6.93 32.62
CA LEU A 39 10.47 -7.94 32.65
C LEU A 39 11.79 -7.34 33.12
N ARG A 40 12.16 -6.17 32.58
CA ARG A 40 13.39 -5.46 32.97
C ARG A 40 13.33 -4.98 34.41
N GLN A 41 12.18 -4.57 34.91
CA GLN A 41 12.02 -4.19 36.32
C GLN A 41 12.19 -5.41 37.22
N LEU A 42 11.59 -6.55 36.86
CA LEU A 42 11.72 -7.82 37.57
C LEU A 42 13.16 -8.33 37.60
N ASP A 43 13.91 -8.17 36.51
CA ASP A 43 15.33 -8.55 36.42
C ASP A 43 16.25 -7.67 37.27
N LYS A 44 15.89 -6.39 37.44
CA LYS A 44 16.63 -5.44 38.29
C LYS A 44 16.43 -5.66 39.79
N GLN A 45 15.40 -6.42 40.18
CA GLN A 45 15.17 -6.71 41.59
C GLN A 45 16.32 -7.53 42.19
N PRO A 46 16.71 -7.26 43.45
CA PRO A 46 17.74 -8.03 44.14
C PRO A 46 17.45 -9.54 44.07
N ARG A 47 18.50 -10.35 44.02
CA ARG A 47 18.32 -11.80 44.14
C ARG A 47 17.81 -12.11 45.55
N ILE A 48 16.74 -12.89 45.61
CA ILE A 48 16.21 -13.38 46.86
C ILE A 48 17.07 -14.57 47.27
N GLU A 49 17.62 -14.54 48.48
CA GLU A 49 18.55 -15.53 49.01
C GLU A 49 17.95 -16.22 50.26
N PRO A 50 17.14 -17.29 50.09
CA PRO A 50 16.42 -17.92 51.21
C PRO A 50 17.33 -18.49 52.30
N HIS A 51 18.58 -18.81 51.94
CA HIS A 51 19.57 -19.35 52.86
C HIS A 51 20.06 -18.32 53.90
N LEU A 52 19.79 -17.03 53.70
CA LEU A 52 20.07 -15.95 54.67
C LEU A 52 18.94 -15.74 55.69
N ALA A 53 17.86 -16.54 55.65
CA ALA A 53 16.76 -16.43 56.59
C ALA A 53 17.22 -16.69 58.04
N THR A 54 16.81 -15.82 58.96
CA THR A 54 17.12 -15.92 60.41
C THR A 54 16.05 -16.65 61.21
N SER A 55 14.88 -16.91 60.60
CA SER A 55 13.77 -17.65 61.20
C SER A 55 13.09 -18.57 60.18
N ARG A 56 12.31 -19.55 60.67
CA ARG A 56 11.52 -20.46 59.81
C ARG A 56 10.42 -19.72 59.04
N GLU A 57 9.80 -18.72 59.66
CA GLU A 57 8.79 -17.86 59.04
C GLU A 57 9.41 -17.05 57.90
N GLN A 58 10.57 -16.42 58.14
CA GLN A 58 11.31 -15.68 57.12
C GLN A 58 11.75 -16.57 55.95
N LEU A 59 12.11 -17.83 56.22
CA LEU A 59 12.44 -18.79 55.16
C LEU A 59 11.24 -19.10 54.25
N VAL A 60 10.03 -19.22 54.83
CA VAL A 60 8.81 -19.47 54.06
C VAL A 60 8.45 -18.25 53.22
N GLU A 61 8.53 -17.04 53.79
CA GLU A 61 8.28 -15.79 53.06
C GLU A 61 9.24 -15.60 51.88
N LEU A 62 10.55 -15.81 52.09
CA LEU A 62 11.55 -15.67 51.02
C LEU A 62 11.36 -16.70 49.90
N LYS A 63 10.92 -17.93 50.24
CA LYS A 63 10.60 -18.94 49.22
C LYS A 63 9.34 -18.57 48.42
N ALA A 64 8.29 -18.12 49.09
CA ALA A 64 7.07 -17.67 48.42
C ALA A 64 7.36 -16.51 47.45
N ALA A 65 8.14 -15.52 47.90
CA ALA A 65 8.53 -14.40 47.04
C ALA A 65 9.42 -14.82 45.84
N MET A 66 10.25 -15.86 46.00
CA MET A 66 10.98 -16.45 44.87
C MET A 66 10.07 -17.12 43.86
N GLU A 67 9.10 -17.91 44.32
CA GLU A 67 8.14 -18.60 43.47
C GLU A 67 7.27 -17.59 42.71
N GLU A 68 6.75 -16.57 43.38
CA GLU A 68 5.96 -15.49 42.77
C GLU A 68 6.77 -14.74 41.70
N ARG A 69 8.04 -14.40 41.99
CA ARG A 69 8.92 -13.78 40.99
C ARG A 69 9.13 -14.68 39.77
N GLN A 70 9.32 -15.98 39.97
CA GLN A 70 9.54 -16.92 38.88
C GLN A 70 8.27 -17.11 38.04
N GLU A 71 7.11 -17.18 38.67
CA GLU A 71 5.81 -17.26 38.01
C GLU A 71 5.56 -16.00 37.17
N MET A 72 5.76 -14.82 37.74
CA MET A 72 5.60 -13.54 37.05
C MET A 72 6.55 -13.43 35.83
N SER A 73 7.81 -13.84 35.98
CA SER A 73 8.76 -13.89 34.87
C SER A 73 8.27 -14.81 33.74
N GLY A 74 7.72 -15.97 34.09
CA GLY A 74 7.13 -16.91 33.14
C GLY A 74 5.95 -16.32 32.37
N ILE A 75 5.00 -15.69 33.08
CA ILE A 75 3.83 -15.04 32.50
C ILE A 75 4.26 -13.95 31.51
N LEU A 76 5.12 -13.03 31.94
CA LEU A 76 5.56 -11.92 31.09
C LEU A 76 6.34 -12.40 29.85
N THR A 77 7.16 -13.43 29.98
CA THR A 77 7.91 -14.02 28.86
C THR A 77 6.96 -14.62 27.81
N VAL A 78 5.92 -15.33 28.26
CA VAL A 78 4.90 -15.90 27.37
C VAL A 78 4.09 -14.79 26.68
N LEU A 79 3.69 -13.76 27.42
CA LEU A 79 2.97 -12.61 26.86
C LEU A 79 3.80 -11.87 25.82
N TYR A 80 5.07 -11.62 26.09
CA TYR A 80 5.96 -10.96 25.15
C TYR A 80 6.09 -11.72 23.82
N ARG A 81 6.19 -13.06 23.87
CA ARG A 81 6.21 -13.90 22.66
C ARG A 81 4.88 -13.81 21.91
N ARG A 82 3.75 -13.98 22.61
CA ARG A 82 2.41 -13.90 22.00
C ARG A 82 2.15 -12.55 21.33
N LEU A 83 2.56 -11.45 21.96
CA LEU A 83 2.46 -10.10 21.38
C LEU A 83 3.36 -9.93 20.15
N THR A 84 4.54 -10.58 20.14
CA THR A 84 5.41 -10.58 18.96
C THR A 84 4.75 -11.30 17.78
N ASP A 85 4.12 -12.45 18.01
CA ASP A 85 3.40 -13.19 16.98
C ASP A 85 2.17 -12.41 16.48
N ALA A 86 1.39 -11.83 17.41
CA ALA A 86 0.24 -10.98 17.10
C ALA A 86 0.62 -9.76 16.25
N MET A 87 1.76 -9.12 16.55
CA MET A 87 2.28 -7.99 15.77
C MET A 87 2.58 -8.39 14.33
N GLN A 88 3.16 -9.58 14.09
CA GLN A 88 3.43 -10.06 12.73
C GLN A 88 2.13 -10.36 11.98
N ALA A 89 1.14 -10.97 12.66
CA ALA A 89 -0.16 -11.22 12.07
C ALA A 89 -0.91 -9.93 11.71
N ALA A 90 -0.89 -8.92 12.59
CA ALA A 90 -1.50 -7.61 12.33
C ALA A 90 -0.84 -6.90 11.14
N ARG A 91 0.50 -6.89 11.07
CA ARG A 91 1.24 -6.34 9.90
C ARG A 91 0.88 -7.04 8.60
N ALA A 92 0.77 -8.38 8.62
CA ALA A 92 0.37 -9.15 7.45
C ALA A 92 -1.06 -8.79 7.00
N ARG A 93 -2.00 -8.70 7.95
CA ARG A 93 -3.38 -8.26 7.66
C ARG A 93 -3.42 -6.88 7.03
N ASP A 94 -2.71 -5.91 7.60
CA ASP A 94 -2.70 -4.54 7.09
C ASP A 94 -2.08 -4.47 5.69
N ALA A 95 -1.00 -5.22 5.44
CA ALA A 95 -0.40 -5.34 4.12
C ALA A 95 -1.36 -5.94 3.08
N ILE A 96 -2.11 -6.99 3.45
CA ILE A 96 -3.13 -7.60 2.58
C ILE A 96 -4.24 -6.59 2.27
N ARG A 97 -4.79 -5.92 3.30
CA ARG A 97 -5.85 -4.91 3.14
C ARG A 97 -5.41 -3.78 2.21
N ASN A 98 -4.18 -3.29 2.37
CA ASN A 98 -3.61 -2.25 1.50
C ASN A 98 -3.42 -2.76 0.06
N ALA A 99 -2.95 -4.00 -0.12
CA ALA A 99 -2.79 -4.59 -1.44
C ALA A 99 -4.12 -4.74 -2.19
N ASP A 100 -5.21 -5.08 -1.49
CA ASP A 100 -6.55 -5.17 -2.08
C ASP A 100 -7.06 -3.80 -2.53
N GLY A 101 -6.82 -2.75 -1.75
CA GLY A 101 -7.12 -1.36 -2.14
C GLY A 101 -6.35 -0.95 -3.40
N VAL A 102 -5.04 -1.18 -3.43
CA VAL A 102 -4.20 -0.89 -4.61
C VAL A 102 -4.64 -1.67 -5.84
N ARG A 103 -5.06 -2.95 -5.69
CA ARG A 103 -5.58 -3.75 -6.81
C ARG A 103 -6.87 -3.15 -7.38
N ALA A 104 -7.77 -2.66 -6.53
CA ALA A 104 -8.98 -1.99 -6.99
C ALA A 104 -8.64 -0.71 -7.77
N ASP A 105 -7.73 0.12 -7.24
CA ASP A 105 -7.28 1.36 -7.89
C ASP A 105 -6.62 1.10 -9.26
N ILE A 106 -5.81 0.03 -9.37
CA ILE A 106 -5.22 -0.41 -10.63
C ILE A 106 -6.32 -0.77 -11.64
N GLY A 107 -7.35 -1.52 -11.21
CA GLY A 107 -8.47 -1.91 -12.08
C GLY A 107 -9.18 -0.69 -12.65
N THR A 108 -9.57 0.26 -11.80
CA THR A 108 -10.23 1.50 -12.22
C THR A 108 -9.32 2.35 -13.12
N THR A 109 -8.03 2.46 -12.81
CA THR A 109 -7.08 3.23 -13.62
C THR A 109 -6.88 2.60 -15.00
N LEU A 110 -6.84 1.27 -15.06
CA LEU A 110 -6.73 0.54 -16.33
C LEU A 110 -7.94 0.78 -17.22
N GLU A 111 -9.17 0.69 -16.68
CA GLU A 111 -10.40 0.97 -17.43
C GLU A 111 -10.40 2.40 -18.00
N GLN A 112 -9.95 3.38 -17.22
CA GLN A 112 -9.82 4.76 -17.68
C GLN A 112 -8.79 4.90 -18.81
N ALA A 113 -7.64 4.22 -18.69
CA ALA A 113 -6.60 4.23 -19.71
C ALA A 113 -7.09 3.56 -21.01
N GLU A 114 -7.81 2.45 -20.92
CA GLU A 114 -8.40 1.76 -22.07
C GLU A 114 -9.46 2.64 -22.75
N ALA A 115 -10.34 3.28 -21.99
CA ALA A 115 -11.34 4.20 -22.53
C ALA A 115 -10.68 5.39 -23.25
N ALA A 116 -9.65 5.99 -22.64
CA ALA A 116 -8.88 7.08 -23.25
C ALA A 116 -8.18 6.63 -24.53
N TYR A 117 -7.64 5.40 -24.56
CA TYR A 117 -7.01 4.84 -25.75
C TYR A 117 -8.01 4.57 -26.89
N GLN A 118 -9.21 4.09 -26.59
CA GLN A 118 -10.26 3.91 -27.58
C GLN A 118 -10.72 5.25 -28.16
N GLU A 119 -10.90 6.25 -27.30
CA GLU A 119 -11.28 7.60 -27.72
C GLU A 119 -10.19 8.24 -28.60
N TYR A 120 -8.92 8.08 -28.20
CA TYR A 120 -7.78 8.48 -29.03
C TYR A 120 -7.84 7.84 -30.42
N ARG A 121 -8.04 6.51 -30.50
CA ARG A 121 -8.16 5.82 -31.79
C ARG A 121 -9.33 6.32 -32.62
N ARG A 122 -10.48 6.59 -31.99
CA ARG A 122 -11.67 7.15 -32.66
C ARG A 122 -11.35 8.50 -33.28
N LEU A 123 -10.77 9.42 -32.51
CA LEU A 123 -10.40 10.76 -32.95
C LEU A 123 -9.35 10.74 -34.07
N VAL A 124 -8.33 9.88 -33.97
CA VAL A 124 -7.34 9.70 -35.04
C VAL A 124 -8.00 9.16 -36.31
N GLY A 125 -8.94 8.21 -36.20
CA GLY A 125 -9.73 7.73 -37.32
C GLY A 125 -10.57 8.82 -37.99
N GLU A 126 -11.16 9.72 -37.22
CA GLU A 126 -11.90 10.87 -37.74
C GLU A 126 -11.00 11.85 -38.49
N LEU A 127 -9.82 12.18 -37.94
CA LEU A 127 -8.83 13.02 -38.61
C LEU A 127 -8.37 12.42 -39.94
N ALA A 128 -8.15 11.11 -40.00
CA ALA A 128 -7.81 10.40 -41.23
C ALA A 128 -8.93 10.47 -42.27
N ARG A 129 -10.20 10.37 -41.84
CA ARG A 129 -11.37 10.52 -42.73
C ARG A 129 -11.48 11.94 -43.27
N MET A 130 -11.40 12.95 -42.42
CA MET A 130 -11.43 14.37 -42.81
C MET A 130 -10.30 14.69 -43.79
N GLY A 131 -9.10 14.17 -43.55
CA GLY A 131 -7.99 14.32 -44.49
C GLY A 131 -8.30 13.69 -45.85
N LYS A 132 -8.91 12.49 -45.90
CA LYS A 132 -9.34 11.90 -47.19
C LYS A 132 -10.38 12.76 -47.91
N GLU A 133 -11.31 13.38 -47.18
CA GLU A 133 -12.31 14.29 -47.76
C GLU A 133 -11.62 15.53 -48.36
N ILE A 134 -10.75 16.20 -47.61
CA ILE A 134 -9.96 17.35 -48.10
C ILE A 134 -9.14 16.98 -49.35
N SER A 135 -8.52 15.80 -49.35
CA SER A 135 -7.77 15.34 -50.52
C SER A 135 -8.65 15.09 -51.74
N ARG A 136 -9.88 14.59 -51.56
CA ARG A 136 -10.85 14.42 -52.65
C ARG A 136 -11.32 15.76 -53.18
N ASP A 137 -11.64 16.70 -52.30
CA ASP A 137 -12.10 18.03 -52.67
C ASP A 137 -11.01 18.82 -53.41
N LYS A 138 -9.76 18.72 -52.96
CA LYS A 138 -8.59 19.30 -53.65
C LYS A 138 -8.44 18.72 -55.06
N GLN A 139 -8.61 17.40 -55.23
CA GLN A 139 -8.58 16.76 -56.55
C GLN A 139 -9.75 17.21 -57.43
N ALA A 140 -10.97 17.28 -56.89
CA ALA A 140 -12.16 17.70 -57.63
C ALA A 140 -12.08 19.15 -58.11
N ALA A 141 -11.45 20.03 -57.32
CA ALA A 141 -11.26 21.44 -57.67
C ALA A 141 -10.16 21.68 -58.74
N GLY A 142 -9.35 20.67 -59.06
CA GLY A 142 -8.27 20.76 -60.05
C GLY A 142 -7.31 21.92 -59.78
N HIS A 143 -6.77 22.53 -60.85
CA HIS A 143 -5.83 23.65 -60.73
C HIS A 143 -6.41 24.91 -60.05
N GLY A 144 -7.73 25.08 -60.07
CA GLY A 144 -8.41 26.21 -59.41
C GLY A 144 -8.44 26.12 -57.88
N GLY A 145 -8.31 24.91 -57.34
CA GLY A 145 -8.24 24.62 -55.90
C GLY A 145 -6.82 24.52 -55.33
N ALA A 146 -5.80 24.52 -56.19
CA ALA A 146 -4.40 24.56 -55.77
C ALA A 146 -4.14 25.80 -54.89
N GLY A 147 -3.60 25.58 -53.69
CA GLY A 147 -3.36 26.62 -52.68
C GLY A 147 -4.59 27.23 -52.01
N LYS A 148 -5.80 26.72 -52.28
CA LYS A 148 -7.05 27.17 -51.64
C LYS A 148 -7.73 26.07 -50.82
N ILE A 149 -7.48 24.81 -51.14
CA ILE A 149 -8.04 23.64 -50.46
C ILE A 149 -6.88 22.82 -49.87
N GLY A 150 -6.91 22.64 -48.56
CA GLY A 150 -5.87 21.96 -47.80
C GLY A 150 -5.84 22.40 -46.34
N VAL A 151 -4.92 21.82 -45.58
CA VAL A 151 -4.62 22.18 -44.19
C VAL A 151 -3.19 22.69 -44.11
N ASP A 152 -2.91 23.58 -43.17
CA ASP A 152 -1.58 24.12 -42.96
C ASP A 152 -0.56 23.03 -42.58
N ALA A 153 0.70 23.26 -42.95
CA ALA A 153 1.79 22.31 -42.73
C ALA A 153 2.07 21.99 -41.25
N GLY A 154 1.70 22.87 -40.32
CA GLY A 154 1.84 22.64 -38.88
C GLY A 154 0.83 21.63 -38.37
N THR A 155 -0.43 21.78 -38.80
CA THR A 155 -1.51 20.85 -38.47
C THR A 155 -1.27 19.47 -39.09
N VAL A 156 -0.80 19.40 -40.35
CA VAL A 156 -0.45 18.11 -40.98
C VAL A 156 0.64 17.38 -40.20
N ARG A 157 1.70 18.08 -39.78
CA ARG A 157 2.78 17.50 -38.94
C ARG A 157 2.26 16.97 -37.61
N ARG A 158 1.34 17.70 -36.96
CA ARG A 158 0.73 17.27 -35.69
C ARG A 158 -0.16 16.04 -35.86
N ILE A 159 -0.95 15.97 -36.94
CA ILE A 159 -1.76 14.78 -37.26
C ILE A 159 -0.86 13.57 -37.50
N MET A 160 0.22 13.72 -38.26
CA MET A 160 1.18 12.65 -38.52
C MET A 160 1.91 12.16 -37.26
N ALA A 161 2.06 13.01 -36.24
CA ALA A 161 2.64 12.64 -34.95
C ALA A 161 1.67 11.86 -34.04
N LEU A 162 0.36 11.91 -34.32
CA LEU A 162 -0.69 11.17 -33.60
C LEU A 162 -0.98 9.79 -34.22
N ASP A 163 -0.36 9.46 -35.35
CA ASP A 163 -0.65 8.21 -36.05
C ASP A 163 0.15 7.04 -35.42
N PRO A 164 -0.48 5.92 -35.00
CA PRO A 164 0.23 4.69 -34.71
C PRO A 164 0.87 4.03 -35.97
N ILE A 165 0.56 4.51 -37.18
CA ILE A 165 1.11 4.01 -38.44
C ILE A 165 2.43 4.73 -38.75
N GLN A 166 3.51 4.25 -38.14
CA GLN A 166 4.86 4.70 -38.47
C GLN A 166 5.15 4.49 -39.97
N ASN A 167 5.50 5.59 -40.65
CA ASN A 167 6.38 5.65 -41.82
C ASN A 167 6.05 4.69 -43.00
N THR A 168 4.78 4.61 -43.40
CA THR A 168 4.38 3.85 -44.61
C THR A 168 4.27 4.76 -45.84
N ALA A 169 4.23 4.14 -47.04
CA ALA A 169 3.95 4.86 -48.29
C ALA A 169 2.57 5.56 -48.29
N GLU A 170 1.64 5.09 -47.46
CA GLU A 170 0.31 5.66 -47.29
C GLU A 170 0.34 6.99 -46.53
N SER A 171 1.17 7.14 -45.49
CA SER A 171 1.35 8.41 -44.77
C SER A 171 1.85 9.53 -45.69
N ARG A 172 2.78 9.23 -46.61
CA ARG A 172 3.29 10.20 -47.62
C ARG A 172 2.27 10.53 -48.71
N ARG A 173 1.31 9.65 -49.00
CA ARG A 173 0.20 9.94 -49.93
C ARG A 173 -0.85 10.82 -49.25
N PHE A 174 -1.14 10.53 -47.98
CA PHE A 174 -2.04 11.31 -47.16
C PHE A 174 -1.53 12.75 -46.99
N GLU A 175 -0.29 12.93 -46.56
CA GLU A 175 0.37 14.25 -46.40
C GLU A 175 0.22 15.12 -47.66
N ARG A 176 0.61 14.60 -48.83
CA ARG A 176 0.51 15.31 -50.11
C ARG A 176 -0.92 15.62 -50.54
N GLY A 177 -1.86 14.75 -50.16
CA GLY A 177 -3.27 14.92 -50.48
C GLY A 177 -3.92 16.07 -49.74
N ILE A 178 -3.46 16.38 -48.53
CA ILE A 178 -4.14 17.33 -47.62
C ILE A 178 -3.37 18.62 -47.37
N LEU A 179 -2.10 18.70 -47.76
CA LEU A 179 -1.30 19.90 -47.56
C LEU A 179 -1.78 21.06 -48.43
N LEU A 180 -1.94 22.24 -47.81
CA LEU A 180 -2.16 23.50 -48.51
C LEU A 180 -0.84 23.97 -49.13
N GLU A 181 -0.82 24.12 -50.45
CA GLU A 181 0.35 24.62 -51.18
C GLU A 181 0.39 26.16 -51.10
N GLY A 182 1.46 26.71 -50.55
CA GLY A 182 1.73 28.15 -50.50
C GLY A 182 2.52 28.63 -51.71
#